data_AF-A0A951B4W1-F1
#
_entry.id   AF-A0A951B4W1-F1
#
_cell.length_a   1.000
_cell.length_b   1.000
_cell.length_c   1.000
_cell.angle_alpha   90.00
_cell.angle_beta   90.00
_cell.angle_gamma   90.00
#
_symmetry.space_group_name_H-M   'P 1'
#
loop_
_entity.id
_entity.type
_entity.pdbx_description
1 polymer ?
#
loop_
_entity_poly.entity_id
_entity_poly.type
_entity_poly.pdbx_seq_one_letter_code
_entity_poly.pdbx_strand_id
1 'polypeptide(L)'
;THLKPASQGKTGLGIYPDGMVEHDGQVGEILSKLDELGIANNTIVMYSTDNGAESMSWPDGGTTIFRGEKNTNWEGGYRVPCFLRWPGVIKPGTIINDVTAHEDMFPTLLAAAGDLTRVMEAVTSGQTMGNN
;
A
#
# COMPACT_ATOMS: atom_id res chain seq x y z
N THR A 1 6.12 -18.41 -7.88
CA THR A 1 4.90 -18.01 -7.14
C THR A 1 4.05 -19.23 -6.82
N HIS A 2 3.46 -19.33 -5.62
CA HIS A 2 2.64 -20.49 -5.22
C HIS A 2 1.18 -20.06 -5.06
N LEU A 3 0.41 -20.14 -6.15
CA LEU A 3 -1.01 -19.79 -6.15
C LEU A 3 -1.86 -20.94 -5.61
N LYS A 4 -3.00 -20.60 -4.97
CA LYS A 4 -4.05 -21.59 -4.71
C LYS A 4 -4.47 -22.26 -6.03
N PRO A 5 -4.82 -23.55 -6.05
CA PRO A 5 -5.28 -24.22 -7.26
C PRO A 5 -6.45 -23.49 -7.94
N ALA A 6 -7.35 -22.89 -7.17
CA ALA A 6 -8.50 -22.13 -7.68
C ALA A 6 -8.14 -20.77 -8.33
N SER A 7 -6.94 -20.26 -8.09
CA SER A 7 -6.46 -19.00 -8.67
C SER A 7 -5.73 -19.20 -9.99
N GLN A 8 -5.29 -20.43 -10.28
CA GLN A 8 -4.55 -20.73 -11.52
C GLN A 8 -5.46 -20.60 -12.75
N GLY A 9 -5.03 -19.82 -13.74
CA GLY A 9 -5.77 -19.55 -14.95
C GLY A 9 -6.96 -18.60 -14.77
N LYS A 10 -7.11 -17.94 -13.61
CA LYS A 10 -8.28 -17.13 -13.26
C LYS A 10 -8.50 -15.95 -14.21
N THR A 11 -7.42 -15.34 -14.67
CA THR A 11 -7.42 -14.18 -15.57
C THR A 11 -7.22 -14.56 -17.03
N GLY A 12 -6.61 -15.73 -17.30
CA GLY A 12 -6.12 -16.10 -18.62
C GLY A 12 -4.88 -15.31 -19.09
N LEU A 13 -4.28 -14.49 -18.22
CA LEU A 13 -3.16 -13.59 -18.55
C LEU A 13 -1.81 -14.05 -17.97
N GLY A 14 -1.79 -15.18 -17.26
CA GLY A 14 -0.58 -15.79 -16.70
C GLY A 14 -0.51 -15.71 -15.17
N ILE A 15 0.60 -16.22 -14.63
CA ILE A 15 0.77 -16.46 -13.20
C ILE A 15 0.73 -15.19 -12.35
N TYR A 16 1.32 -14.09 -12.81
CA TYR A 16 1.34 -12.85 -12.03
C TYR A 16 -0.05 -12.19 -11.92
N PRO A 17 -0.82 -11.96 -13.02
CA PRO A 17 -2.18 -11.45 -12.93
C PRO A 17 -3.12 -12.35 -12.13
N ASP A 18 -2.97 -13.67 -12.23
CA ASP A 18 -3.71 -14.64 -11.40
C ASP A 18 -3.40 -14.45 -9.91
N GLY A 19 -2.12 -14.23 -9.58
CA GLY A 19 -1.69 -13.88 -8.23
C GLY A 19 -2.23 -12.54 -7.73
N MET A 20 -2.33 -11.54 -8.60
CA MET A 20 -2.92 -10.24 -8.24
C MET A 20 -4.42 -10.34 -7.94
N VAL A 21 -5.17 -11.19 -8.65
CA VAL A 21 -6.58 -11.44 -8.33
C VAL A 21 -6.72 -12.20 -7.01
N GLU A 22 -5.85 -13.17 -6.74
CA GLU A 22 -5.85 -13.84 -5.43
C GLU A 22 -5.54 -12.84 -4.29
N HIS A 23 -4.54 -11.98 -4.49
CA HIS A 23 -4.15 -10.96 -3.53
C HIS A 23 -5.25 -9.92 -3.28
N ASP A 24 -5.92 -9.44 -4.32
CA ASP A 24 -7.08 -8.54 -4.20
C ASP A 24 -8.21 -9.18 -3.36
N GLY A 25 -8.49 -10.46 -3.58
CA GLY A 25 -9.43 -11.22 -2.75
C GLY A 25 -9.03 -11.26 -1.27
N GLN A 26 -7.74 -11.46 -0.97
CA GLN A 26 -7.22 -11.43 0.40
C GLN A 26 -7.37 -10.05 1.05
N VAL A 27 -7.13 -8.97 0.31
CA VAL A 27 -7.41 -7.60 0.78
C VAL A 27 -8.90 -7.45 1.08
N GLY A 28 -9.77 -7.96 0.21
CA GLY A 28 -11.22 -7.99 0.41
C GLY A 28 -11.65 -8.73 1.70
N GLU A 29 -11.00 -9.85 2.04
CA GLU A 29 -11.24 -10.58 3.29
C GLU A 29 -10.90 -9.71 4.53
N ILE A 30 -9.77 -8.99 4.50
CA ILE A 30 -9.37 -8.09 5.59
C ILE A 30 -10.38 -6.94 5.74
N LEU A 31 -10.75 -6.29 4.63
CA LEU A 31 -11.70 -5.18 4.64
C LEU A 31 -13.08 -5.62 5.13
N SER A 32 -13.56 -6.76 4.66
CA SER A 32 -14.82 -7.35 5.13
C SER A 32 -14.76 -7.62 6.63
N LYS A 33 -13.61 -8.09 7.13
CA LYS A 33 -13.45 -8.34 8.57
C LYS A 33 -13.52 -7.07 9.41
N LEU A 34 -12.95 -5.96 8.93
CA LEU A 34 -13.06 -4.66 9.61
C LEU A 34 -14.52 -4.18 9.71
N ASP A 35 -15.30 -4.39 8.65
CA ASP A 35 -16.72 -4.05 8.61
C ASP A 35 -17.55 -4.98 9.54
N GLU A 36 -17.31 -6.29 9.52
CA GLU A 36 -17.93 -7.27 10.44
C GLU A 36 -17.70 -6.93 11.92
N LEU A 37 -16.49 -6.49 12.26
CA LEU A 37 -16.13 -6.09 13.62
C LEU A 37 -16.69 -4.72 14.00
N GLY A 38 -17.25 -3.97 13.06
CA GLY A 38 -17.78 -2.61 13.29
C GLY A 38 -16.71 -1.56 13.59
N ILE A 39 -15.43 -1.84 13.28
CA ILE A 39 -14.29 -0.96 13.58
C ILE A 39 -13.79 -0.17 12.38
N ALA A 40 -14.41 -0.35 11.20
CA ALA A 40 -13.96 0.26 9.96
C ALA A 40 -13.85 1.80 10.02
N ASN A 41 -14.76 2.49 10.70
CA ASN A 41 -14.73 3.96 10.84
C ASN A 41 -13.58 4.46 11.73
N ASN A 42 -13.02 3.60 12.59
CA ASN A 42 -11.89 3.90 13.46
C ASN A 42 -10.61 3.15 13.03
N THR A 43 -10.53 2.76 11.76
CA THR A 43 -9.38 2.06 11.19
C THR A 43 -8.91 2.80 9.94
N ILE A 44 -7.64 3.18 9.91
CA ILE A 44 -6.97 3.65 8.71
C ILE A 44 -6.42 2.45 7.96
N VAL A 45 -6.78 2.29 6.69
CA VAL A 45 -6.19 1.28 5.81
C VAL A 45 -5.36 1.99 4.74
N MET A 46 -4.08 1.64 4.66
CA MET A 46 -3.19 2.03 3.57
C MET A 46 -2.83 0.79 2.76
N TYR A 47 -2.91 0.88 1.44
CA TYR A 47 -2.41 -0.12 0.50
C TYR A 47 -1.33 0.51 -0.39
N SER A 48 -0.18 -0.15 -0.49
CA SER A 48 0.95 0.27 -1.34
C SER A 48 1.90 -0.92 -1.60
N THR A 49 2.97 -0.70 -2.36
CA THR A 49 4.08 -1.65 -2.56
C THR A 49 5.40 -1.03 -2.14
N ASP A 50 6.40 -1.82 -1.75
CA ASP A 50 7.71 -1.33 -1.28
C ASP A 50 8.57 -0.70 -2.39
N ASN A 51 8.48 -1.21 -3.61
CA ASN A 51 9.11 -0.69 -4.82
C ASN A 51 8.23 -0.92 -6.05
N GLY A 52 8.69 -0.43 -7.20
CA GLY A 52 8.06 -0.68 -8.50
C GLY A 52 8.18 -2.13 -8.97
N ALA A 53 7.56 -2.45 -10.11
CA ALA A 53 7.48 -3.83 -10.60
C ALA A 53 8.86 -4.42 -10.92
N GLU A 54 9.11 -5.67 -10.53
CA GLU A 54 10.29 -6.44 -10.94
C GLU A 54 9.99 -7.19 -12.25
N SER A 55 10.12 -6.48 -13.38
CA SER A 55 9.73 -7.00 -14.71
C SER A 55 10.67 -8.13 -15.18
N MET A 56 11.93 -8.09 -14.76
CA MET A 56 12.95 -9.11 -15.06
C MET A 56 12.60 -10.52 -14.57
N SER A 57 11.71 -10.65 -13.58
CA SER A 57 11.28 -11.94 -13.01
C SER A 57 10.15 -12.61 -13.81
N TRP A 58 9.94 -12.24 -15.08
CA TRP A 58 8.98 -12.89 -15.95
C TRP A 58 9.13 -14.43 -15.92
N PRO A 59 8.04 -15.21 -15.86
CA PRO A 59 6.63 -14.79 -15.93
C PRO A 59 6.00 -14.36 -14.59
N ASP A 60 6.75 -14.46 -13.49
CA ASP A 60 6.31 -14.13 -12.13
C ASP A 60 6.39 -12.62 -11.82
N GLY A 61 6.98 -11.82 -12.70
CA GLY A 61 7.13 -10.38 -12.57
C GLY A 61 5.90 -9.57 -13.00
N GLY A 62 5.73 -8.41 -12.38
CA GLY A 62 4.72 -7.41 -12.78
C GLY A 62 5.18 -6.51 -13.92
N THR A 63 4.36 -5.53 -14.26
CA THR A 63 4.71 -4.48 -15.22
C THR A 63 4.28 -3.11 -14.70
N THR A 64 4.83 -2.05 -15.28
CA THR A 64 4.50 -0.66 -14.94
C THR A 64 4.43 0.18 -16.20
N ILE A 65 3.60 1.22 -16.19
CA ILE A 65 3.50 2.20 -17.29
C ILE A 65 4.67 3.19 -17.28
N PHE A 66 5.47 3.18 -16.22
CA PHE A 66 6.59 4.10 -16.02
C PHE A 66 7.90 3.49 -16.54
N ARG A 67 8.86 4.35 -16.86
CA ARG A 67 10.19 3.91 -17.32
C ARG A 67 10.91 3.16 -16.20
N GLY A 68 11.55 2.05 -16.52
CA GLY A 68 12.39 1.28 -15.60
C GLY A 68 11.60 0.26 -14.79
N GLU A 69 12.28 -0.34 -13.83
CA GLU A 69 11.74 -1.39 -12.95
C GLU A 69 12.38 -1.30 -11.57
N LYS A 70 12.03 -2.22 -10.67
CA LYS A 70 12.73 -2.42 -9.39
C LYS A 70 14.25 -2.36 -9.59
N ASN A 71 14.96 -1.76 -8.63
CA ASN A 71 16.42 -1.60 -8.67
C ASN A 71 16.94 -0.66 -9.77
N THR A 72 16.10 0.25 -10.26
CA THR A 72 16.51 1.33 -11.18
C THR A 72 16.12 2.69 -10.62
N ASN A 73 16.81 3.77 -11.05
CA ASN A 73 16.56 5.15 -10.60
C ASN A 73 15.49 5.89 -11.42
N TRP A 74 14.61 5.14 -12.10
CA TRP A 74 13.53 5.71 -12.91
C TRP A 74 12.19 5.60 -12.18
N GLU A 75 11.18 6.33 -12.64
CA GLU A 75 9.81 6.32 -12.09
C GLU A 75 9.27 4.89 -11.85
N GLY A 76 9.53 3.95 -12.75
CA GLY A 76 9.10 2.55 -12.64
C GLY A 76 9.77 1.74 -11.53
N GLY A 77 10.81 2.28 -10.89
CA GLY A 77 11.45 1.68 -9.71
C GLY A 77 10.85 2.12 -8.38
N TYR A 78 10.23 3.31 -8.30
CA TYR A 78 9.83 3.93 -7.03
C TYR A 78 8.40 4.51 -7.01
N ARG A 79 7.79 4.75 -8.17
CA ARG A 79 6.41 5.21 -8.25
C ARG A 79 5.46 4.02 -8.15
N VAL A 80 4.79 3.93 -7.00
CA VAL A 80 3.95 2.79 -6.59
C VAL A 80 2.49 3.21 -6.45
N PRO A 81 1.53 2.26 -6.51
CA PRO A 81 0.16 2.55 -6.11
C PRO A 81 0.11 2.94 -4.63
N CYS A 82 -0.73 3.91 -4.27
CA CYS A 82 -1.00 4.24 -2.88
C CYS A 82 -2.50 4.54 -2.72
N PHE A 83 -3.20 3.77 -1.90
CA PHE A 83 -4.59 3.99 -1.56
C PHE A 83 -4.74 4.15 -0.05
N LEU A 84 -5.51 5.16 0.37
CA LEU A 84 -5.87 5.37 1.76
C LEU A 84 -7.38 5.34 1.94
N ARG A 85 -7.84 4.61 2.95
CA ARG A 85 -9.24 4.52 3.36
C ARG A 85 -9.35 4.85 4.84
N TRP A 86 -10.15 5.86 5.16
CA TRP A 86 -10.60 6.17 6.52
C TRP A 86 -12.03 6.71 6.45
N PRO A 87 -13.06 5.85 6.62
CA PRO A 87 -14.45 6.24 6.46
C PRO A 87 -14.85 7.36 7.44
N GLY A 88 -15.60 8.35 6.94
CA GLY A 88 -16.02 9.52 7.72
C GLY A 88 -14.96 10.62 7.86
N VAL A 89 -13.70 10.34 7.53
CA VAL A 89 -12.59 11.31 7.55
C VAL A 89 -12.12 11.64 6.14
N ILE A 90 -11.79 10.63 5.34
CA ILE A 90 -11.38 10.80 3.94
C ILE A 90 -12.62 10.71 3.04
N LYS A 91 -12.84 11.74 2.21
CA LYS A 91 -13.91 11.73 1.21
C LYS A 91 -13.63 10.65 0.14
N PRO A 92 -14.54 9.69 -0.11
CA PRO A 92 -14.35 8.67 -1.13
C PRO A 92 -14.10 9.26 -2.52
N GLY A 93 -13.23 8.62 -3.29
CA GLY A 93 -12.86 9.06 -4.64
C GLY A 93 -11.99 10.32 -4.70
N THR A 94 -11.42 10.75 -3.56
CA THR A 94 -10.42 11.82 -3.55
C THR A 94 -9.15 11.37 -4.28
N ILE A 95 -8.66 12.20 -5.19
CA ILE A 95 -7.41 11.96 -5.93
C ILE A 95 -6.42 13.04 -5.53
N ILE A 96 -5.23 12.61 -5.07
CA ILE A 96 -4.11 13.49 -4.75
C ILE A 96 -3.02 13.20 -5.79
N ASN A 97 -2.60 14.23 -6.51
CA ASN A 97 -1.51 14.14 -7.50
C ASN A 97 -0.23 14.86 -7.03
N ASP A 98 -0.23 15.36 -5.79
CA ASP A 98 0.93 15.97 -5.17
C ASP A 98 2.02 14.92 -4.92
N VAL A 99 3.25 15.39 -4.71
CA VAL A 99 4.37 14.52 -4.38
C VAL A 99 4.22 14.05 -2.93
N THR A 100 4.23 12.73 -2.74
CA THR A 100 4.22 12.07 -1.44
C THR A 100 5.22 10.93 -1.45
N ALA A 101 5.77 10.60 -0.28
CA ALA A 101 6.69 9.49 -0.10
C ALA A 101 6.18 8.53 0.99
N HIS A 102 6.70 7.29 1.04
CA HIS A 102 6.33 6.36 2.11
C HIS A 102 6.71 6.88 3.48
N GLU A 103 7.79 7.65 3.55
CA GLU A 103 8.32 8.30 4.74
C GLU A 103 7.29 9.25 5.36
N ASP A 104 6.40 9.85 4.55
CA ASP A 104 5.34 10.75 5.03
C ASP A 104 4.26 9.99 5.81
N MET A 105 4.17 8.66 5.67
CA MET A 105 3.18 7.87 6.39
C MET A 105 3.46 7.79 7.88
N PHE A 106 4.73 7.80 8.29
CA PHE A 106 5.08 7.81 9.70
C PHE A 106 4.53 9.05 10.44
N PRO A 107 4.88 10.29 10.06
CA PRO A 107 4.32 11.48 10.70
C PRO A 107 2.81 11.59 10.51
N THR A 108 2.25 11.12 9.39
CA THR A 108 0.80 11.12 9.15
C THR A 108 0.04 10.22 10.12
N LEU A 109 0.50 8.98 10.32
CA LEU A 109 -0.14 8.03 11.23
C LEU A 109 0.05 8.43 12.70
N LEU A 110 1.21 9.02 13.04
CA LEU A 110 1.45 9.55 14.37
C LEU A 110 0.52 10.74 14.69
N ALA A 111 0.35 11.65 13.73
CA ALA A 111 -0.62 12.73 13.82
C ALA A 111 -2.05 12.20 14.01
N ALA A 112 -2.44 11.16 13.25
CA ALA A 112 -3.76 10.53 13.36
C ALA A 112 -3.99 9.84 14.72
N ALA A 113 -2.93 9.35 15.36
CA ALA A 113 -2.98 8.79 16.71
C ALA A 113 -3.10 9.86 17.81
N GLY A 114 -3.15 11.15 17.45
CA GLY A 114 -3.35 12.27 18.37
C GLY A 114 -2.08 12.97 18.84
N ASP A 115 -0.91 12.64 18.28
CA ASP A 115 0.38 13.18 18.74
C ASP A 115 0.88 14.38 17.89
N LEU A 116 -0.02 15.34 17.63
CA LEU A 116 0.20 16.44 16.68
C LEU A 116 1.29 17.43 17.12
N THR A 117 1.42 17.70 18.42
CA THR A 117 2.40 18.66 18.95
C THR A 117 3.82 18.12 18.89
N ARG A 118 4.00 16.78 18.90
CA ARG A 118 5.31 16.15 18.92
C ARG A 118 5.81 15.71 17.57
N VAL A 119 5.00 15.63 16.51
CA VAL A 119 5.49 15.08 15.22
C VAL A 119 6.75 15.81 14.71
N MET A 120 6.74 17.15 14.69
CA MET A 120 7.90 17.92 14.22
C MET A 120 9.09 17.84 15.19
N GLU A 121 8.84 17.95 16.49
CA GLU A 121 9.91 17.82 17.50
C GLU A 121 10.52 16.42 17.47
N ALA A 122 9.69 15.37 17.47
CA ALA A 122 10.11 13.98 17.48
C ALA A 122 10.94 13.61 16.25
N VAL A 123 10.50 14.04 15.05
CA VAL A 123 11.21 13.78 13.79
C VAL A 123 12.53 14.54 13.72
N THR A 124 12.59 15.78 14.21
CA THR A 124 13.80 16.62 14.09
C THR A 124 14.81 16.43 15.23
N SER A 125 14.37 16.00 16.42
CA SER A 125 15.24 15.82 17.59
C SER A 125 15.73 14.38 17.79
N GLY A 126 15.35 13.45 16.91
CA GLY A 126 15.72 12.03 17.02
C GLY A 126 15.09 11.32 18.22
N GLN A 127 13.84 11.65 18.57
CA GLN A 127 13.15 10.97 19.68
C GLN A 127 12.88 9.50 19.34
N THR A 128 13.12 8.63 20.31
CA THR A 128 12.65 7.24 20.29
C THR A 128 11.15 7.21 20.56
N MET A 129 10.38 6.65 19.63
CA MET A 129 8.94 6.44 19.77
C MET A 129 8.65 4.97 20.08
N GLY A 130 7.92 4.70 21.16
CA GLY A 130 7.63 3.34 21.64
C GLY A 130 8.51 2.90 22.83
N ASN A 131 8.09 1.83 23.50
CA ASN A 131 8.79 1.26 24.64
C ASN A 131 9.70 0.12 24.17
N ASN A 132 10.91 0.44 23.69
CA ASN A 132 11.99 -0.55 23.52
C ASN A 132 13.11 -0.23 24.51
#